data_AF-A0A0F5JTW0-F1
#
_entry.id   AF-A0A0F5JTW0-F1
#
_cell.length_a   1.000
_cell.length_b   1.000
_cell.length_c   1.000
_cell.angle_alpha   90.00
_cell.angle_beta   90.00
_cell.angle_gamma   90.00
#
_symmetry.space_group_name_H-M   'P 1'
#
loop_
_entity.id
_entity.type
_entity.pdbx_description
1 polymer ?
#
loop_
_entity_poly.entity_id
_entity_poly.type
_entity_poly.pdbx_seq_one_letter_code
_entity_poly.pdbx_strand_id
1 'polypeptide(L)'
;DDFIAVIDGMQMDLDADIQAPSFAVLDLYCDRVASAVGRLSTQVFGLDRELGVALAHHLGRALQFTNILRDLDEDIAIHRLYLPREALVEAGIDTRVFDQANAVAPNWLGTASALSGSSAANDDARPTTPVTAPLRTTVTRDAAMAAVLQARDLPKACTWLARRAQTHYQSANALMRTAPRRTVKAPRLMYAVYHAIFMRTVQQGWAAPRTRVRLPSWRLVWLLLRHGLL
;
A
#
# COMPACT_ATOMS: atom_id res chain seq x y z
N ASP A 1 -9.41 3.01 -18.46
CA ASP A 1 -9.58 3.30 -17.02
C ASP A 1 -8.41 2.82 -16.18
N ASP A 2 -8.04 1.52 -16.20
CA ASP A 2 -6.95 1.01 -15.34
C ASP A 2 -5.57 1.67 -15.56
N PHE A 3 -5.22 2.02 -16.80
CA PHE A 3 -3.97 2.73 -17.07
C PHE A 3 -3.93 4.11 -16.41
N ILE A 4 -5.07 4.82 -16.42
CA ILE A 4 -5.21 6.11 -15.72
C ILE A 4 -5.17 5.91 -14.22
N ALA A 5 -5.79 4.84 -13.70
CA ALA A 5 -5.73 4.51 -12.28
C ALA A 5 -4.28 4.28 -11.78
N VAL A 6 -3.41 3.69 -12.60
CA VAL A 6 -1.99 3.55 -12.27
C VAL A 6 -1.31 4.92 -12.18
N ILE A 7 -1.57 5.82 -13.14
CA ILE A 7 -1.04 7.18 -13.13
C ILE A 7 -1.53 7.94 -11.89
N ASP A 8 -2.82 7.88 -11.59
CA ASP A 8 -3.42 8.48 -10.39
C ASP A 8 -2.74 7.93 -9.13
N GLY A 9 -2.44 6.63 -9.09
CA GLY A 9 -1.70 6.01 -7.99
C GLY A 9 -0.27 6.53 -7.83
N MET A 10 0.44 6.77 -8.94
CA MET A 10 1.77 7.39 -8.90
C MET A 10 1.68 8.86 -8.46
N GLN A 11 0.61 9.56 -8.85
CA GLN A 11 0.36 10.92 -8.41
C GLN A 11 0.06 10.99 -6.89
N MET A 12 -0.63 9.99 -6.31
CA MET A 12 -0.82 9.91 -4.86
C MET A 12 0.51 9.89 -4.08
N ASP A 13 1.55 9.30 -4.67
CA ASP A 13 2.90 9.23 -4.11
C ASP A 13 3.68 10.55 -4.23
N LEU A 14 3.28 11.43 -5.16
CA LEU A 14 3.90 12.75 -5.42
C LEU A 14 3.20 13.88 -4.65
N ASP A 15 1.87 13.87 -4.64
CA ASP A 15 1.05 14.97 -4.14
C ASP A 15 0.79 14.87 -2.63
N ALA A 16 0.93 13.68 -2.03
CA ALA A 16 0.70 13.46 -0.61
C ALA A 16 1.95 12.91 0.07
N ASP A 17 2.35 13.58 1.13
CA ASP A 17 3.20 13.00 2.16
C ASP A 17 2.41 11.90 2.87
N ILE A 18 2.31 10.70 2.27
CA ILE A 18 1.54 9.57 2.82
C ILE A 18 2.06 9.28 4.23
N GLN A 19 1.26 9.65 5.22
CA GLN A 19 1.61 9.55 6.64
C GLN A 19 0.39 9.08 7.41
N ALA A 20 0.44 7.82 7.84
CA ALA A 20 -0.65 7.18 8.58
C ALA A 20 -2.02 7.41 7.90
N PRO A 21 -2.18 7.01 6.61
CA PRO A 21 -3.46 7.16 5.92
C PRO A 21 -4.55 6.35 6.63
N SER A 22 -5.82 6.68 6.44
CA SER A 22 -6.87 5.73 6.82
C SER A 22 -6.74 4.45 5.99
N PHE A 23 -7.25 3.34 6.51
CA PHE A 23 -7.21 2.07 5.78
C PHE A 23 -7.95 2.17 4.43
N ALA A 24 -9.02 2.96 4.35
CA ALA A 24 -9.74 3.18 3.09
C ALA A 24 -8.87 3.87 2.03
N VAL A 25 -8.08 4.88 2.44
CA VAL A 25 -7.13 5.56 1.56
C VAL A 25 -6.01 4.62 1.12
N LEU A 26 -5.49 3.82 2.06
CA LEU A 26 -4.48 2.80 1.75
C LEU A 26 -5.01 1.74 0.77
N ASP A 27 -6.26 1.28 0.95
CA ASP A 27 -6.86 0.28 0.07
C ASP A 27 -7.05 0.80 -1.36
N LEU A 28 -7.48 2.06 -1.50
CA LEU A 28 -7.56 2.72 -2.80
C LEU A 28 -6.18 2.89 -3.44
N TYR A 29 -5.18 3.30 -2.66
CA TYR A 29 -3.79 3.36 -3.12
C TYR A 29 -3.34 2.01 -3.67
N CYS A 30 -3.53 0.92 -2.91
CA CYS A 30 -3.22 -0.44 -3.34
C CYS A 30 -4.00 -0.87 -4.59
N ASP A 31 -5.26 -0.45 -4.74
CA ASP A 31 -6.01 -0.75 -5.95
C ASP A 31 -5.37 -0.10 -7.17
N ARG A 32 -5.00 1.18 -7.06
CA ARG A 32 -4.41 1.99 -8.14
C ARG A 32 -3.01 1.51 -8.52
N VAL A 33 -2.12 1.29 -7.55
CA VAL A 33 -0.70 0.99 -7.84
C VAL A 33 -0.42 -0.48 -8.11
N ALA A 34 -1.28 -1.40 -7.68
CA ALA A 34 -1.04 -2.83 -7.80
C ALA A 34 -2.19 -3.60 -8.47
N SER A 35 -3.44 -3.41 -8.04
CA SER A 35 -4.56 -4.16 -8.64
C SER A 35 -4.86 -3.71 -10.07
N ALA A 36 -4.76 -2.43 -10.41
CA ALA A 36 -4.92 -1.93 -11.77
C ALA A 36 -3.88 -2.54 -12.73
N VAL A 37 -2.60 -2.62 -12.29
CA VAL A 37 -1.54 -3.32 -13.03
C VAL A 37 -1.88 -4.80 -13.23
N GLY A 38 -2.43 -5.45 -12.20
CA GLY A 38 -2.93 -6.82 -12.28
C GLY A 38 -4.07 -7.00 -13.29
N ARG A 39 -5.03 -6.06 -13.35
CA ARG A 39 -6.15 -6.09 -14.30
C ARG A 39 -5.68 -5.93 -15.74
N LEU A 40 -4.71 -5.05 -15.97
CA LEU A 40 -4.05 -4.92 -17.28
C LEU A 40 -3.30 -6.21 -17.66
N SER A 41 -2.56 -6.81 -16.72
CA SER A 41 -1.74 -7.99 -16.97
C SER A 41 -2.58 -9.25 -17.23
N THR A 42 -3.69 -9.44 -16.51
CA THR A 42 -4.53 -10.64 -16.67
C THR A 42 -5.24 -10.70 -18.02
N GLN A 43 -5.53 -9.55 -18.63
CA GLN A 43 -6.03 -9.47 -20.01
C GLN A 43 -5.00 -9.97 -21.02
N VAL A 44 -3.72 -9.61 -20.84
CA VAL A 44 -2.62 -10.08 -21.71
C VAL A 44 -2.41 -11.59 -21.58
N PHE A 45 -2.59 -12.15 -20.38
CA PHE A 45 -2.44 -13.59 -20.14
C PHE A 45 -3.64 -14.43 -20.59
N GLY A 46 -4.72 -13.81 -21.08
CA GLY A 46 -5.91 -14.51 -21.55
C GLY A 46 -6.69 -15.20 -20.44
N LEU A 47 -6.69 -14.64 -19.22
CA LEU A 47 -7.60 -15.10 -18.18
C LEU A 47 -9.03 -14.68 -18.50
N ASP A 48 -9.99 -15.49 -18.06
CA ASP A 48 -11.38 -15.06 -17.94
C ASP A 48 -11.48 -13.72 -17.20
N ARG A 49 -12.39 -12.85 -17.63
CA ARG A 49 -12.47 -11.46 -17.14
C ARG A 49 -12.81 -11.39 -15.66
N GLU A 50 -13.80 -12.15 -15.21
CA GLU A 50 -14.24 -12.12 -13.81
C GLU A 50 -13.15 -12.67 -12.90
N LEU A 51 -12.57 -13.81 -13.29
CA LEU A 51 -11.43 -14.40 -12.59
C LEU A 51 -10.22 -13.45 -12.57
N GLY A 52 -9.91 -12.81 -13.70
CA GLY A 52 -8.78 -11.88 -13.84
C GLY A 52 -8.93 -10.67 -12.92
N VAL A 53 -10.13 -10.07 -12.86
CA VAL A 53 -10.43 -8.96 -11.95
C VAL A 53 -10.31 -9.38 -10.49
N ALA A 54 -10.93 -10.50 -10.10
CA ALA A 54 -10.86 -11.01 -8.73
C ALA A 54 -9.42 -11.35 -8.31
N LEU A 55 -8.65 -11.98 -9.21
CA LEU A 55 -7.26 -12.33 -8.98
C LEU A 55 -6.40 -11.08 -8.85
N ALA A 56 -6.59 -10.07 -9.70
CA ALA A 56 -5.87 -8.79 -9.63
C ALA A 56 -6.18 -8.03 -8.33
N HIS A 57 -7.43 -8.05 -7.88
CA HIS A 57 -7.84 -7.47 -6.59
C HIS A 57 -7.06 -8.11 -5.43
N HIS A 58 -7.11 -9.44 -5.30
CA HIS A 58 -6.48 -10.11 -4.17
C HIS A 58 -4.96 -10.17 -4.28
N LEU A 59 -4.42 -10.60 -5.42
CA LEU A 59 -2.97 -10.73 -5.59
C LEU A 59 -2.30 -9.35 -5.50
N GLY A 60 -2.86 -8.32 -6.15
CA GLY A 60 -2.32 -6.96 -6.08
C GLY A 60 -2.20 -6.43 -4.65
N ARG A 61 -3.26 -6.55 -3.84
CA ARG A 61 -3.25 -6.15 -2.42
C ARG A 61 -2.27 -6.97 -1.58
N ALA A 62 -2.22 -8.29 -1.77
CA ALA A 62 -1.26 -9.14 -1.06
C ALA A 62 0.19 -8.70 -1.31
N LEU A 63 0.52 -8.43 -2.57
CA LEU A 63 1.86 -8.01 -3.01
C LEU A 63 2.19 -6.62 -2.44
N GLN A 64 1.26 -5.68 -2.54
CA GLN A 64 1.51 -4.31 -2.10
C GLN A 64 1.61 -4.19 -0.57
N PHE A 65 0.76 -4.89 0.18
CA PHE A 65 0.92 -4.97 1.63
C PHE A 65 2.25 -5.64 2.03
N THR A 66 2.73 -6.61 1.24
CA THR A 66 4.05 -7.21 1.46
C THR A 66 5.18 -6.21 1.23
N ASN A 67 5.08 -5.35 0.21
CA ASN A 67 6.06 -4.28 -0.02
C ASN A 67 6.11 -3.32 1.17
N ILE A 68 4.95 -2.79 1.57
CA ILE A 68 4.83 -1.87 2.73
C ILE A 68 5.43 -2.47 4.00
N LEU A 69 5.16 -3.75 4.27
CA LEU A 69 5.66 -4.43 5.48
C LEU A 69 7.16 -4.71 5.44
N ARG A 70 7.73 -4.97 4.26
CA ARG A 70 9.14 -5.29 4.09
C ARG A 70 10.02 -4.04 4.07
N ASP A 71 9.50 -2.96 3.51
CA ASP A 71 10.24 -1.73 3.19
C ASP A 71 9.98 -0.60 4.22
N LEU A 72 9.42 -0.95 5.39
CA LEU A 72 8.96 0.00 6.42
C LEU A 72 10.01 1.04 6.84
N ASP A 73 11.23 0.62 7.12
CA ASP A 73 12.29 1.51 7.60
C ASP A 73 12.82 2.38 6.46
N GLU A 74 12.93 1.83 5.24
CA GLU A 74 13.29 2.58 4.04
C GLU A 74 12.23 3.62 3.65
N ASP A 75 10.96 3.27 3.71
CA ASP A 75 9.85 4.19 3.41
C ASP A 75 9.83 5.35 4.41
N ILE A 76 10.02 5.07 5.70
CA ILE A 76 10.09 6.11 6.73
C ILE A 76 11.31 7.01 6.55
N ALA A 77 12.44 6.48 6.08
CA ALA A 77 13.64 7.26 5.78
C ALA A 77 13.44 8.30 4.66
N ILE A 78 12.47 8.08 3.76
CA ILE A 78 12.02 9.04 2.75
C ILE A 78 10.71 9.73 3.14
N HIS A 79 10.41 9.73 4.45
CA HIS A 79 9.25 10.36 5.08
C HIS A 79 7.87 9.86 4.63
N ARG A 80 7.78 8.57 4.28
CA ARG A 80 6.53 7.89 3.95
C ARG A 80 6.18 6.86 5.03
N LEU A 81 4.93 6.88 5.48
CA LEU A 81 4.38 5.92 6.44
C LEU A 81 3.04 5.40 5.91
N TYR A 82 3.09 4.25 5.25
CA TYR A 82 1.92 3.59 4.67
C TYR A 82 1.09 2.77 5.68
N LEU A 83 1.61 2.49 6.88
CA LEU A 83 0.84 1.79 7.91
C LEU A 83 -0.44 2.58 8.21
N PRO A 84 -1.62 1.94 8.17
CA PRO A 84 -2.87 2.67 8.31
C PRO A 84 -3.06 3.16 9.74
N ARG A 85 -3.70 4.32 9.89
CA ARG A 85 -3.97 4.98 11.16
C ARG A 85 -4.64 4.05 12.17
N GLU A 86 -5.60 3.27 11.70
CA GLU A 86 -6.36 2.32 12.51
C GLU A 86 -5.43 1.27 13.13
N ALA A 87 -4.44 0.77 12.39
CA ALA A 87 -3.46 -0.18 12.89
C ALA A 87 -2.51 0.44 13.92
N LEU A 88 -2.10 1.69 13.69
CA LEU A 88 -1.22 2.43 14.61
C LEU A 88 -1.95 2.74 15.92
N VAL A 89 -3.19 3.22 15.85
CA VAL A 89 -4.02 3.52 17.03
C VAL A 89 -4.33 2.26 17.83
N GLU A 90 -4.67 1.15 17.17
CA GLU A 90 -4.90 -0.15 17.84
C GLU A 90 -3.64 -0.67 18.55
N ALA A 91 -2.46 -0.34 18.02
CA ALA A 91 -1.17 -0.62 18.66
C ALA A 91 -0.79 0.38 19.78
N GLY A 92 -1.58 1.43 20.01
CA GLY A 92 -1.29 2.47 21.01
C GLY A 92 -0.28 3.52 20.54
N ILE A 93 -0.05 3.66 19.24
CA ILE A 93 0.88 4.63 18.64
C ILE A 93 0.11 5.90 18.29
N ASP A 94 0.55 7.03 18.84
CA ASP A 94 -0.10 8.33 18.59
C ASP A 94 0.11 8.78 17.14
N THR A 95 -1.00 9.07 16.46
CA THR A 95 -1.01 9.53 15.06
C THR A 95 -1.41 11.00 14.91
N ARG A 96 -1.70 11.71 16.01
CA ARG A 96 -2.17 13.11 15.98
C ARG A 96 -1.18 14.07 15.34
N VAL A 97 0.11 13.74 15.43
CA VAL A 97 1.18 14.48 14.77
C VAL A 97 1.08 14.43 13.24
N PHE A 98 0.40 13.42 12.67
CA PHE A 98 0.13 13.28 11.24
C PHE A 98 -1.22 13.89 10.81
N ASP A 99 -2.02 14.41 11.74
CA ASP A 99 -3.34 15.01 11.42
C ASP A 99 -3.19 16.39 10.77
N GLN A 100 -2.15 17.14 11.14
CA GLN A 100 -1.88 18.47 10.57
C GLN A 100 -1.36 18.39 9.13
N ALA A 101 -0.67 17.29 8.76
CA ALA A 101 -0.19 17.06 7.39
C ALA A 101 -1.32 16.58 6.44
N ASN A 102 -2.38 15.98 6.98
CA ASN A 102 -3.52 15.44 6.22
C ASN A 102 -4.72 16.39 6.11
N ALA A 103 -4.59 17.65 6.55
CA ALA A 103 -5.69 18.63 6.56
C ALA A 103 -6.08 19.15 5.16
N VAL A 104 -5.28 18.86 4.13
CA VAL A 104 -5.63 19.11 2.73
C VAL A 104 -6.19 17.80 2.18
N ALA A 105 -7.51 17.76 1.93
CA ALA A 105 -8.12 16.65 1.23
C ALA A 105 -7.39 16.45 -0.11
N PRO A 106 -6.85 15.26 -0.39
CA PRO A 106 -6.07 15.09 -1.61
C PRO A 106 -6.95 15.30 -2.85
N ASN A 107 -6.44 16.08 -3.81
CA ASN A 107 -7.08 16.41 -5.08
C ASN A 107 -7.59 15.16 -5.87
N TRP A 108 -7.01 13.98 -5.64
CA TRP A 108 -7.34 12.73 -6.31
C TRP A 108 -8.65 12.07 -5.84
N LEU A 109 -9.28 12.56 -4.77
CA LEU A 109 -10.67 12.17 -4.43
C LEU A 109 -11.68 12.72 -5.45
N GLY A 110 -11.32 13.78 -6.20
CA GLY A 110 -12.20 14.44 -7.17
C GLY A 110 -12.26 13.80 -8.56
N THR A 111 -11.31 12.93 -8.93
CA THR A 111 -11.26 12.37 -10.30
C THR A 111 -12.32 11.29 -10.56
N ALA A 112 -12.99 10.77 -9.52
CA ALA A 112 -14.12 9.86 -9.68
C ALA A 112 -15.44 10.58 -10.07
N SER A 113 -15.55 11.91 -9.93
CA SER A 113 -16.80 12.65 -10.11
C SER A 113 -16.76 13.74 -11.19
N ALA A 114 -15.63 13.95 -11.88
CA ALA A 114 -15.43 15.12 -12.75
C ALA A 114 -15.76 14.92 -14.25
N LEU A 115 -16.52 13.89 -14.63
CA LEU A 115 -17.06 13.74 -16.00
C LEU A 115 -18.55 14.14 -16.13
N SER A 116 -19.05 14.99 -15.25
CA SER A 116 -20.34 15.65 -15.44
C SER A 116 -20.28 17.13 -15.08
N GLY A 117 -20.18 17.98 -16.11
CA GLY A 117 -20.71 19.35 -16.10
C GLY A 117 -19.87 20.43 -15.39
N SER A 118 -19.22 21.26 -16.21
CA SER A 118 -18.68 22.56 -15.83
C SER A 118 -19.78 23.61 -15.63
N SER A 119 -19.66 24.47 -14.61
CA SER A 119 -19.59 25.95 -14.76
C SER A 119 -19.91 26.67 -13.44
N ALA A 120 -18.97 27.48 -12.94
CA ALA A 120 -19.13 28.92 -12.73
C ALA A 120 -18.05 29.46 -11.77
N ALA A 121 -17.51 30.62 -12.14
CA ALA A 121 -16.51 31.41 -11.44
C ALA A 121 -17.03 32.02 -10.12
N ASN A 122 -16.13 32.35 -9.18
CA ASN A 122 -15.99 33.74 -8.74
C ASN A 122 -14.68 34.01 -7.98
N ASP A 123 -14.10 35.17 -8.28
CA ASP A 123 -13.13 35.92 -7.47
C ASP A 123 -13.80 36.43 -6.17
N ASP A 124 -13.03 36.53 -5.08
CA ASP A 124 -12.96 37.76 -4.27
C ASP A 124 -11.93 37.68 -3.13
N ALA A 125 -11.34 38.84 -2.82
CA ALA A 125 -10.16 39.01 -1.97
C ALA A 125 -10.46 39.55 -0.55
N ARG A 126 -9.76 38.97 0.45
CA ARG A 126 -9.21 39.55 1.72
C ARG A 126 -10.20 39.98 2.85
N PRO A 127 -9.78 40.11 4.15
CA PRO A 127 -8.43 40.44 4.66
C PRO A 127 -7.88 39.62 5.85
N THR A 128 -6.60 39.88 6.13
CA THR A 128 -5.73 39.34 7.18
C THR A 128 -5.99 39.94 8.56
N THR A 129 -6.09 39.09 9.59
CA THR A 129 -5.83 39.45 11.00
C THR A 129 -4.86 38.44 11.61
N PRO A 130 -3.77 38.86 12.29
CA PRO A 130 -2.83 37.93 12.91
C PRO A 130 -3.41 37.44 14.24
N VAL A 131 -3.92 36.21 14.26
CA VAL A 131 -4.21 35.50 15.50
C VAL A 131 -2.89 34.98 16.04
N THR A 132 -2.47 35.47 17.21
CA THR A 132 -1.35 34.97 17.99
C THR A 132 -1.57 33.49 18.33
N ALA A 133 -0.89 32.60 17.60
CA ALA A 133 -0.92 31.17 17.85
C ALA A 133 -0.09 30.85 19.13
N PRO A 134 -0.58 29.99 20.04
CA PRO A 134 0.17 29.59 21.21
C PRO A 134 1.40 28.76 20.77
N LEU A 135 2.50 28.89 21.51
CA LEU A 135 3.74 28.11 21.37
C LEU A 135 3.42 26.60 21.53
N ARG A 136 2.98 25.95 20.46
CA ARG A 136 2.95 24.50 20.35
C ARG A 136 4.39 24.05 20.15
N THR A 137 4.85 23.15 21.02
CA THR A 137 6.02 22.31 20.76
C THR A 137 5.77 21.55 19.46
N THR A 138 6.23 22.09 18.35
CA THR A 138 6.15 21.48 17.03
C THR A 138 7.06 20.25 17.06
N VAL A 139 6.51 19.08 17.35
CA VAL A 139 7.20 17.83 17.08
C VAL A 139 7.48 17.83 15.57
N THR A 140 8.76 17.82 15.21
CA THR A 140 9.16 17.83 13.80
C THR A 140 8.72 16.52 13.14
N ARG A 141 8.44 16.55 11.84
CA ARG A 141 8.07 15.37 11.05
C ARG A 141 9.05 14.21 11.26
N ASP A 142 10.33 14.52 11.32
CA ASP A 142 11.40 13.52 11.53
C ASP A 142 11.33 12.90 12.91
N ALA A 143 11.05 13.70 13.95
CA ALA A 143 10.86 13.19 15.30
C ALA A 143 9.63 12.28 15.40
N ALA A 144 8.56 12.61 14.67
CA ALA A 144 7.35 11.78 14.61
C ALA A 144 7.61 10.43 13.93
N MET A 145 8.28 10.45 12.77
CA MET A 145 8.71 9.25 12.04
C MET A 145 9.62 8.36 12.88
N ALA A 146 10.62 8.96 13.54
CA ALA A 146 11.52 8.24 14.44
C ALA A 146 10.78 7.63 15.64
N ALA A 147 9.81 8.34 16.22
CA ALA A 147 9.00 7.83 17.32
C ALA A 147 8.18 6.60 16.91
N VAL A 148 7.63 6.56 15.69
CA VAL A 148 6.94 5.37 15.16
C VAL A 148 7.90 4.18 15.06
N LEU A 149 9.10 4.38 14.48
CA LEU A 149 10.10 3.31 14.34
C LEU A 149 10.59 2.75 15.69
N GLN A 150 10.62 3.59 16.73
CA GLN A 150 11.04 3.22 18.07
C GLN A 150 9.89 2.73 18.96
N ALA A 151 8.65 2.80 18.49
CA ALA A 151 7.50 2.37 19.26
C ALA A 151 7.59 0.86 19.57
N ARG A 152 7.57 0.52 20.86
CA ARG A 152 7.61 -0.88 21.34
C ARG A 152 6.52 -1.75 20.70
N ASP A 153 5.37 -1.16 20.45
CA ASP A 153 4.19 -1.84 19.92
C ASP A 153 4.03 -1.75 18.39
N LEU A 154 5.00 -1.19 17.66
CA LEU A 154 5.03 -1.19 16.19
C LEU A 154 4.77 -2.58 15.57
N PRO A 155 5.32 -3.70 16.11
CA PRO A 155 5.00 -5.03 15.60
C PRO A 155 3.51 -5.38 15.60
N LYS A 156 2.71 -4.82 16.51
CA LYS A 156 1.25 -5.04 16.52
C LYS A 156 0.59 -4.39 15.29
N ALA A 157 0.97 -3.15 14.96
CA ALA A 157 0.49 -2.46 13.77
C ALA A 157 0.90 -3.18 12.47
N CYS A 158 2.14 -3.67 12.39
CA CYS A 158 2.58 -4.48 11.25
C CYS A 158 1.82 -5.81 11.16
N THR A 159 1.58 -6.47 12.29
CA THR A 159 0.81 -7.72 12.34
C THR A 159 -0.64 -7.52 11.86
N TRP A 160 -1.24 -6.38 12.19
CA TRP A 160 -2.58 -6.01 11.74
C TRP A 160 -2.69 -5.99 10.21
N LEU A 161 -1.69 -5.41 9.54
CA LEU A 161 -1.65 -5.36 8.07
C LEU A 161 -1.22 -6.71 7.48
N ALA A 162 -0.30 -7.43 8.13
CA ALA A 162 0.14 -8.76 7.71
C ALA A 162 -1.01 -9.78 7.69
N ARG A 163 -1.93 -9.73 8.67
CA ARG A 163 -3.14 -10.58 8.68
C ARG A 163 -3.98 -10.36 7.42
N ARG A 164 -4.15 -9.11 6.98
CA ARG A 164 -4.88 -8.79 5.74
C ARG A 164 -4.13 -9.29 4.51
N ALA A 165 -2.82 -9.08 4.44
CA ALA A 165 -1.99 -9.63 3.36
C ALA A 165 -2.16 -11.16 3.25
N GLN A 166 -2.15 -11.87 4.40
CA GLN A 166 -2.35 -13.31 4.46
C GLN A 166 -3.72 -13.73 3.91
N THR A 167 -4.81 -13.02 4.26
CA THR A 167 -6.15 -13.25 3.70
C THR A 167 -6.15 -13.08 2.18
N HIS A 168 -5.54 -12.02 1.67
CA HIS A 168 -5.45 -11.79 0.23
C HIS A 168 -4.62 -12.88 -0.49
N TYR A 169 -3.51 -13.35 0.10
CA TYR A 169 -2.78 -14.50 -0.45
C TYR A 169 -3.65 -15.77 -0.49
N GLN A 170 -4.42 -16.05 0.57
CA GLN A 170 -5.31 -17.21 0.62
C GLN A 170 -6.38 -17.14 -0.49
N SER A 171 -7.04 -15.98 -0.65
CA SER A 171 -8.04 -15.77 -1.70
C SER A 171 -7.44 -15.87 -3.11
N ALA A 172 -6.28 -15.24 -3.36
CA ALA A 172 -5.60 -15.33 -4.65
C ALA A 172 -5.21 -16.78 -4.99
N ASN A 173 -4.71 -17.54 -4.01
CA ASN A 173 -4.39 -18.95 -4.20
C ASN A 173 -5.63 -19.80 -4.47
N ALA A 174 -6.75 -19.53 -3.80
CA ALA A 174 -8.03 -20.22 -4.07
C ALA A 174 -8.51 -19.97 -5.50
N LEU A 175 -8.49 -18.71 -5.97
CA LEU A 175 -8.83 -18.34 -7.34
C LEU A 175 -7.92 -19.03 -8.36
N MET A 176 -6.61 -19.04 -8.15
CA MET A 176 -5.69 -19.73 -9.06
C MET A 176 -5.85 -21.25 -9.10
N ARG A 177 -6.57 -21.86 -8.13
CA ARG A 177 -6.87 -23.31 -8.14
C ARG A 177 -8.09 -23.65 -9.00
N THR A 178 -8.97 -22.70 -9.29
CA THR A 178 -10.14 -22.91 -10.16
C THR A 178 -9.80 -22.77 -11.65
N ALA A 179 -8.62 -22.24 -11.97
CA ALA A 179 -8.18 -21.94 -13.32
C ALA A 179 -7.20 -23.00 -13.89
N PRO A 180 -7.16 -23.19 -15.23
CA PRO A 180 -6.13 -24.00 -15.87
C PRO A 180 -4.71 -23.51 -15.53
N ARG A 181 -3.80 -24.42 -15.17
CA ARG A 181 -2.43 -24.05 -14.75
C ARG A 181 -1.68 -23.17 -15.74
N ARG A 182 -1.93 -23.36 -17.05
CA ARG A 182 -1.30 -22.60 -18.13
C ARG A 182 -1.68 -21.12 -18.11
N THR A 183 -2.93 -20.78 -17.81
CA THR A 183 -3.41 -19.40 -17.80
C THR A 183 -2.90 -18.64 -16.58
N VAL A 184 -2.83 -19.30 -15.43
CA VAL A 184 -2.35 -18.69 -14.17
C VAL A 184 -0.85 -18.87 -13.92
N LYS A 185 -0.06 -19.26 -14.91
CA LYS A 185 1.38 -19.51 -14.73
C LYS A 185 2.14 -18.29 -14.21
N ALA A 186 1.97 -17.15 -14.88
CA ALA A 186 2.58 -15.88 -14.48
C ALA A 186 2.13 -15.41 -13.08
N PRO A 187 0.82 -15.30 -12.76
CA PRO A 187 0.42 -14.90 -11.41
C PRO A 187 0.80 -15.91 -10.34
N ARG A 188 0.88 -17.22 -10.64
CA ARG A 188 1.39 -18.23 -9.68
C ARG A 188 2.86 -18.02 -9.35
N LEU A 189 3.68 -17.69 -10.35
CA LEU A 189 5.09 -17.38 -10.13
C LEU A 189 5.24 -16.13 -9.25
N MET A 190 4.52 -15.06 -9.60
CA MET A 190 4.52 -13.83 -8.81
C MET A 190 4.08 -14.08 -7.36
N TYR A 191 2.97 -14.80 -7.18
CA TYR A 191 2.51 -15.27 -5.88
C TYR A 191 3.62 -16.01 -5.13
N ALA A 192 4.28 -16.99 -5.76
CA ALA A 192 5.24 -17.84 -5.08
C ALA A 192 6.47 -17.05 -4.57
N VAL A 193 6.96 -16.10 -5.37
CA VAL A 193 8.06 -15.21 -4.99
C VAL A 193 7.65 -14.29 -3.85
N TYR A 194 6.54 -13.57 -4.01
CA TYR A 194 6.09 -12.59 -3.03
C TYR A 194 5.61 -13.22 -1.72
N HIS A 195 4.91 -14.34 -1.79
CA HIS A 195 4.51 -15.09 -0.60
C HIS A 195 5.74 -15.61 0.17
N ALA A 196 6.81 -16.02 -0.52
CA ALA A 196 8.05 -16.42 0.17
C ALA A 196 8.74 -15.23 0.86
N ILE A 197 8.68 -14.02 0.28
CA ILE A 197 9.14 -12.79 0.92
C ILE A 197 8.26 -12.48 2.14
N PHE A 198 6.94 -12.50 1.97
CA PHE A 198 5.97 -12.23 3.02
C PHE A 198 6.17 -13.16 4.21
N MET A 199 6.22 -14.48 3.99
CA MET A 199 6.42 -15.46 5.07
C MET A 199 7.73 -15.23 5.83
N ARG A 200 8.81 -14.84 5.14
CA ARG A 200 10.07 -14.48 5.80
C ARG A 200 9.97 -13.16 6.57
N THR A 201 9.22 -12.19 6.05
CA THR A 201 8.96 -10.92 6.74
C THR A 201 8.19 -11.15 8.02
N VAL A 202 7.14 -11.99 7.99
CA VAL A 202 6.40 -12.41 9.18
C VAL A 202 7.28 -13.19 10.15
N GLN A 203 8.11 -14.13 9.65
CA GLN A 203 9.01 -14.93 10.47
C GLN A 203 10.07 -14.08 11.18
N GLN A 204 10.63 -13.07 10.49
CA GLN A 204 11.58 -12.13 11.06
C GLN A 204 10.90 -11.20 12.07
N GLY A 205 9.66 -10.82 11.81
CA GLY A 205 8.93 -9.82 12.58
C GLY A 205 9.47 -8.40 12.38
N TRP A 206 8.98 -7.47 13.21
CA TRP A 206 9.26 -6.03 13.10
C TRP A 206 9.85 -5.42 14.37
N ALA A 207 10.40 -6.26 15.26
CA ALA A 207 11.20 -5.78 16.39
C ALA A 207 12.53 -5.18 15.89
N ALA A 208 13.02 -4.13 16.54
CA ALA A 208 14.32 -3.54 16.22
C ALA A 208 15.48 -4.43 16.70
N PRO A 209 16.62 -4.50 15.98
CA PRO A 209 16.87 -3.89 14.68
C PRO A 209 16.15 -4.63 13.55
N ARG A 210 15.47 -3.89 12.67
CA ARG A 210 14.80 -4.43 11.50
C ARG A 210 15.75 -4.47 10.32
N THR A 211 15.55 -5.45 9.44
CA THR A 211 16.27 -5.52 8.16
C THR A 211 15.31 -5.86 7.04
N ARG A 212 15.55 -5.29 5.87
CA ARG A 212 14.74 -5.57 4.69
C ARG A 212 14.95 -7.01 4.21
N VAL A 213 13.88 -7.79 4.21
CA VAL A 213 13.91 -9.20 3.80
C VAL A 213 14.13 -9.34 2.30
N ARG A 214 15.11 -10.16 1.88
CA ARG A 214 15.34 -10.51 0.46
C ARG A 214 15.32 -12.02 0.27
N LEU A 215 14.96 -12.49 -0.92
CA LEU A 215 15.16 -13.89 -1.31
C LEU A 215 16.56 -14.06 -1.91
N PRO A 216 17.32 -15.10 -1.52
CA PRO A 216 18.58 -15.40 -2.18
C PRO A 216 18.30 -15.87 -3.61
N SER A 217 19.23 -15.56 -4.52
CA SER A 217 19.06 -15.80 -5.96
C SER A 217 18.78 -17.26 -6.29
N TRP A 218 19.40 -18.22 -5.59
CA TRP A 218 19.14 -19.65 -5.79
C TRP A 218 17.66 -20.01 -5.52
N ARG A 219 17.04 -19.39 -4.52
CA ARG A 219 15.64 -19.66 -4.17
C ARG A 219 14.70 -19.03 -5.20
N LEU A 220 15.08 -17.87 -5.75
CA LEU A 220 14.36 -17.26 -6.87
C LEU A 220 14.42 -18.17 -8.11
N VAL A 221 15.60 -18.67 -8.46
CA VAL A 221 15.78 -19.63 -9.57
C VAL A 221 14.95 -20.90 -9.33
N TRP A 222 14.99 -21.48 -8.13
CA TRP A 222 14.17 -22.65 -7.82
C TRP A 222 12.66 -22.38 -7.95
N LEU A 223 12.17 -21.22 -7.49
CA LEU A 223 10.77 -20.83 -7.65
C LEU A 223 10.39 -20.64 -9.12
N LEU A 224 11.28 -20.04 -9.91
CA LEU A 224 11.14 -19.89 -11.36
C LEU A 224 11.07 -21.26 -12.05
N LEU A 225 11.93 -22.20 -11.70
CA LEU A 225 11.90 -23.56 -12.27
C LEU A 225 10.62 -24.30 -11.88
N ARG A 226 10.25 -24.27 -10.60
CA ARG A 226 9.08 -24.99 -10.06
C ARG A 226 7.75 -24.50 -10.64
N HIS A 227 7.61 -23.20 -10.89
CA HIS A 227 6.36 -22.59 -11.37
C HIS A 227 6.41 -22.18 -12.85
N GLY A 228 7.60 -22.15 -13.45
CA GLY A 228 7.85 -21.73 -14.82
C GLY A 228 8.07 -22.88 -15.81
N LEU A 229 8.33 -24.11 -15.36
CA LEU A 229 8.55 -25.26 -16.26
C LEU A 229 7.54 -26.41 -16.07
N LEU A 230 6.74 -26.39 -15.01
CA LEU A 230 5.69 -27.37 -14.68
C LEU A 230 4.29 -26.74 -14.77
#